data_AF-A0A9D8UXT5-F1
#
_entry.id   AF-A0A9D8UXT5-F1
#
_cell.length_a   1.000
_cell.length_b   1.000
_cell.length_c   1.000
_cell.angle_alpha   90.00
_cell.angle_beta   90.00
_cell.angle_gamma   90.00
#
_symmetry.space_group_name_H-M   'P 1'
#
loop_
_entity.id
_entity.type
_entity.pdbx_description
1 polymer ?
#
loop_
_entity_poly.entity_id
_entity_poly.type
_entity_poly.pdbx_seq_one_letter_code
_entity_poly.pdbx_strand_id
1 'polypeptide(L)'
;MTTQAAAAQYLAEHQAKWGDKKFAVHNPKGLPITELPVIYGFNNGGSQGWLNGVLIAEDGSVLGGHISSDESYMLHDLGILEDARPDRHDVFKEHYPAGYRMDFVSHYDAADHVGLQAAFDRHEGKGA
;
A
#
# COMPACT_ATOMS: atom_id res chain seq x y z
N MET A 1 8.96 -23.23 15.45
CA MET A 1 8.09 -23.36 14.27
C MET A 1 6.66 -23.11 14.71
N THR A 2 5.97 -22.15 14.09
CA THR A 2 4.55 -21.88 14.34
C THR A 2 3.71 -22.92 13.61
N THR A 3 2.67 -23.46 14.23
CA THR A 3 1.76 -24.42 13.57
C THR A 3 0.83 -23.70 12.60
N GLN A 4 0.27 -24.42 11.61
CA GLN A 4 -0.71 -23.83 10.68
C GLN A 4 -1.93 -23.25 11.41
N ALA A 5 -2.42 -23.93 12.44
CA ALA A 5 -3.53 -23.44 13.27
C ALA A 5 -3.18 -22.11 13.98
N ALA A 6 -1.97 -22.00 14.52
CA ALA A 6 -1.51 -20.77 15.16
C ALA A 6 -1.32 -19.62 14.15
N ALA A 7 -0.84 -19.92 12.94
CA ALA A 7 -0.74 -18.92 11.87
C ALA A 7 -2.12 -18.43 11.42
N ALA A 8 -3.10 -19.33 11.26
CA ALA A 8 -4.46 -18.98 10.90
C ALA A 8 -5.16 -18.14 11.99
N GLN A 9 -4.94 -18.49 13.26
CA GLN A 9 -5.45 -17.69 14.38
C GLN A 9 -4.83 -16.29 14.38
N TYR A 10 -3.51 -16.18 14.21
CA TYR A 10 -2.83 -14.89 14.15
C TYR A 10 -3.31 -14.03 12.98
N LEU A 11 -3.59 -14.63 11.82
CA LEU A 11 -4.19 -13.96 10.67
C LEU A 11 -5.60 -13.45 10.99
N ALA A 12 -6.44 -14.27 11.61
CA ALA A 12 -7.79 -13.88 12.00
C ALA A 12 -7.78 -12.72 13.02
N GLU A 13 -6.87 -12.76 14.00
CA GLU A 13 -6.69 -11.68 14.98
C GLU A 13 -6.21 -10.38 14.31
N HIS A 14 -5.29 -10.48 13.35
CA HIS A 14 -4.82 -9.34 12.57
C HIS A 14 -5.95 -8.71 11.74
N GLN A 15 -6.71 -9.54 11.03
CA GLN A 15 -7.87 -9.10 10.25
C GLN A 15 -8.95 -8.48 11.14
N ALA A 16 -9.21 -9.03 12.32
CA ALA A 16 -10.15 -8.46 13.27
C ALA A 16 -9.69 -7.09 13.81
N LYS A 17 -8.38 -6.87 13.93
CA LYS A 17 -7.80 -5.62 14.42
C LYS A 17 -7.76 -4.51 13.36
N TRP A 18 -7.55 -4.88 12.11
CA TRP A 18 -7.22 -3.94 11.03
C TRP A 18 -8.22 -3.89 9.88
N GLY A 19 -9.09 -4.90 9.74
CA GLY A 19 -9.97 -5.06 8.58
C GLY A 19 -11.08 -4.00 8.47
N ASP A 20 -11.39 -3.28 9.54
CA ASP A 20 -12.34 -2.17 9.56
C ASP A 20 -11.67 -0.78 9.42
N LYS A 21 -10.34 -0.74 9.38
CA LYS A 21 -9.58 0.51 9.23
C LYS A 21 -9.72 1.05 7.82
N LYS A 22 -9.83 2.37 7.73
CA LYS A 22 -9.85 3.09 6.46
C LYS A 22 -8.44 3.20 5.91
N PHE A 23 -8.33 3.52 4.62
CA PHE A 23 -7.05 3.90 4.04
C PHE A 23 -6.59 5.24 4.59
N ALA A 24 -5.30 5.34 4.85
CA ALA A 24 -4.67 6.51 5.42
C ALA A 24 -4.72 7.68 4.43
N VAL A 25 -5.00 8.86 4.97
CA VAL A 25 -5.06 10.11 4.22
C VAL A 25 -4.28 11.16 5.01
N HIS A 26 -3.32 11.81 4.34
CA HIS A 26 -2.67 13.00 4.86
C HIS A 26 -3.18 14.20 4.07
N ASN A 27 -3.85 15.15 4.71
CA ASN A 27 -4.42 16.31 4.03
C ASN A 27 -4.29 17.59 4.87
N PRO A 28 -3.07 18.14 5.02
CA PRO A 28 -2.83 19.32 5.85
C PRO A 28 -3.47 20.58 5.27
N LYS A 29 -3.82 20.57 3.97
CA LYS A 29 -4.42 21.71 3.26
C LYS A 29 -5.95 21.66 3.17
N GLY A 30 -6.58 20.59 3.63
CA GLY A 30 -8.04 20.43 3.58
C GLY A 30 -8.60 20.39 2.15
N LEU A 31 -7.83 19.88 1.19
CA LEU A 31 -8.28 19.73 -0.21
C LEU A 31 -9.34 18.64 -0.33
N PRO A 32 -10.19 18.64 -1.36
CA PRO A 32 -11.04 17.49 -1.67
C PRO A 32 -10.19 16.21 -1.83
N ILE A 33 -10.61 15.11 -1.20
CA ILE A 33 -9.83 13.85 -1.21
C ILE A 33 -9.56 13.35 -2.63
N THR A 34 -10.48 13.59 -3.55
CA THR A 34 -10.36 13.23 -4.97
C THR A 34 -9.27 14.01 -5.71
N GLU A 35 -8.81 15.14 -5.16
CA GLU A 35 -7.73 15.97 -5.72
C GLU A 35 -6.36 15.61 -5.12
N LEU A 36 -6.32 14.77 -4.07
CA LEU A 36 -5.06 14.32 -3.49
C LEU A 36 -4.41 13.27 -4.39
N PRO A 37 -3.09 13.35 -4.61
CA PRO A 37 -2.36 12.31 -5.32
C PRO A 37 -2.45 10.99 -4.57
N VAL A 38 -2.45 9.90 -5.33
CA VAL A 38 -2.55 8.55 -4.76
C VAL A 38 -1.17 7.93 -4.56
N ILE A 39 -0.97 7.24 -3.45
CA ILE A 39 0.13 6.28 -3.29
C ILE A 39 -0.48 4.89 -3.29
N TYR A 40 -0.17 4.11 -4.31
CA TYR A 40 -0.67 2.76 -4.49
C TYR A 40 0.26 1.77 -3.78
N GLY A 41 -0.26 1.07 -2.78
CA GLY A 41 0.29 -0.21 -2.35
C GLY A 41 -0.29 -1.32 -3.22
N PHE A 42 0.53 -2.24 -3.71
CA PHE A 42 0.00 -3.36 -4.48
C PHE A 42 0.82 -4.62 -4.29
N ASN A 43 0.17 -5.76 -4.51
CA ASN A 43 0.85 -7.06 -4.54
C ASN A 43 1.46 -7.30 -5.92
N ASN A 44 2.79 -7.17 -6.00
CA ASN A 44 3.60 -7.39 -7.19
C ASN A 44 3.90 -8.89 -7.44
N GLY A 45 3.04 -9.78 -6.95
CA GLY A 45 3.15 -11.23 -7.09
C GLY A 45 4.04 -11.88 -6.04
N GLY A 46 4.36 -13.16 -6.27
CA GLY A 46 5.15 -13.97 -5.35
C GLY A 46 4.63 -15.40 -5.26
N SER A 47 4.89 -16.05 -4.13
CA SER A 47 4.39 -17.40 -3.82
C SER A 47 3.72 -17.41 -2.46
N GLN A 48 2.97 -18.47 -2.13
CA GLN A 48 2.27 -18.57 -0.86
C GLN A 48 3.26 -18.40 0.32
N GLY A 49 2.98 -17.43 1.20
CA GLY A 49 3.86 -17.09 2.33
C GLY A 49 5.05 -16.19 1.97
N TRP A 50 5.19 -15.80 0.70
CA TRP A 50 6.25 -14.92 0.20
C TRP A 50 5.74 -14.05 -0.96
N LEU A 51 4.93 -13.06 -0.62
CA LEU A 51 4.35 -12.08 -1.53
C LEU A 51 5.15 -10.77 -1.48
N ASN A 52 5.25 -10.08 -2.61
CA ASN A 52 6.02 -8.84 -2.74
C ASN A 52 5.09 -7.63 -2.82
N GLY A 53 4.96 -6.90 -1.72
CA GLY A 53 4.24 -5.64 -1.67
C GLY A 53 5.12 -4.47 -2.10
N VAL A 54 4.62 -3.60 -2.98
CA VAL A 54 5.34 -2.42 -3.48
C VAL A 54 4.48 -1.17 -3.32
N LEU A 55 5.13 -0.04 -3.07
CA LEU A 55 4.52 1.29 -3.03
C LEU A 55 5.00 2.13 -4.21
N ILE A 56 4.06 2.58 -5.03
CA ILE A 56 4.32 3.53 -6.11
C ILE A 56 3.37 4.73 -6.01
N ALA A 57 3.94 5.92 -6.05
CA ALA A 57 3.21 7.18 -6.10
C ALA A 57 2.57 7.35 -7.49
N GLU A 58 1.48 8.11 -7.57
CA GLU A 58 0.79 8.39 -8.82
C GLU A 58 1.73 8.99 -9.88
N ASP A 59 2.73 9.77 -9.49
CA ASP A 59 3.74 10.31 -10.41
C ASP A 59 4.80 9.28 -10.87
N GLY A 60 4.72 8.01 -10.45
CA GLY A 60 5.63 6.92 -10.79
C GLY A 60 6.84 6.78 -9.86
N SER A 61 6.92 7.53 -8.76
CA SER A 61 8.01 7.37 -7.78
C SER A 61 7.79 6.14 -6.89
N VAL A 62 8.79 5.27 -6.79
CA VAL A 62 8.73 4.10 -5.89
C VAL A 62 9.09 4.57 -4.47
N LEU A 63 8.17 4.38 -3.53
CA LEU A 63 8.28 4.87 -2.16
C LEU A 63 8.59 3.77 -1.13
N GLY A 64 8.69 2.52 -1.58
CA GLY A 64 9.17 1.41 -0.76
C GLY A 64 8.51 0.07 -1.12
N GLY A 65 8.74 -0.91 -0.27
CA GLY A 65 8.12 -2.22 -0.39
C GLY A 65 8.14 -3.01 0.91
N HIS A 66 7.62 -4.23 0.86
CA HIS A 66 7.64 -5.19 1.95
C HIS A 66 7.42 -6.61 1.43
N ILE A 67 8.10 -7.59 2.02
CA ILE A 67 7.77 -9.00 1.80
C ILE A 67 6.77 -9.41 2.86
N SER A 68 5.62 -9.93 2.42
CA SER A 68 4.55 -10.33 3.33
C SER A 68 4.09 -11.75 3.04
N SER A 69 3.51 -12.40 4.04
CA SER A 69 2.98 -13.76 3.90
C SER A 69 1.55 -13.79 3.35
N ASP A 70 0.82 -12.67 3.46
CA ASP A 70 -0.58 -12.52 3.07
C ASP A 70 -0.89 -11.05 2.73
N GLU A 71 -1.84 -10.78 1.82
CA GLU A 71 -2.21 -9.41 1.45
C GLU A 71 -2.82 -8.61 2.61
N SER A 72 -3.49 -9.28 3.55
CA SER A 72 -4.06 -8.60 4.72
C SER A 72 -2.99 -8.02 5.66
N TYR A 73 -1.80 -8.64 5.70
CA TYR A 73 -0.64 -8.06 6.38
C TYR A 73 -0.05 -6.90 5.58
N MET A 74 0.00 -6.98 4.23
CA MET A 74 0.53 -5.90 3.40
C MET A 74 -0.17 -4.56 3.62
N LEU A 75 -1.49 -4.56 3.77
CA LEU A 75 -2.28 -3.35 4.06
C LEU A 75 -1.71 -2.59 5.26
N HIS A 76 -1.39 -3.31 6.33
CA HIS A 76 -0.74 -2.73 7.52
C HIS A 76 0.75 -2.42 7.24
N ASP A 77 1.50 -3.37 6.72
CA ASP A 77 2.96 -3.30 6.66
C ASP A 77 3.50 -2.28 5.67
N LEU A 78 2.72 -1.95 4.63
CA LEU A 78 3.00 -0.86 3.69
C LEU A 78 2.48 0.50 4.19
N GLY A 79 1.75 0.53 5.32
CA GLY A 79 1.17 1.77 5.85
C GLY A 79 -0.05 2.25 5.08
N ILE A 80 -0.80 1.34 4.45
CA ILE A 80 -2.02 1.69 3.70
C ILE A 80 -3.14 2.10 4.64
N LEU A 81 -3.27 1.41 5.77
CA LEU A 81 -4.34 1.66 6.73
C LEU A 81 -4.01 2.87 7.62
N GLU A 82 -5.05 3.58 8.04
CA GLU A 82 -4.94 4.63 9.06
C GLU A 82 -4.26 4.10 10.33
N ASP A 83 -3.38 4.91 10.92
CA ASP A 83 -2.51 4.59 12.06
C ASP A 83 -1.47 3.47 11.83
N ALA A 84 -1.47 2.81 10.67
CA ALA A 84 -0.47 1.78 10.36
C ALA A 84 0.86 2.42 9.93
N ARG A 85 1.95 1.93 10.51
CA ARG A 85 3.33 2.27 10.10
C ARG A 85 3.58 3.78 9.95
N PRO A 86 3.38 4.58 11.02
CA PRO A 86 3.57 6.04 10.95
C PRO A 86 4.99 6.43 10.49
N ASP A 87 5.97 5.56 10.71
CA ASP A 87 7.35 5.69 10.24
C ASP A 87 7.46 5.78 8.71
N ARG A 88 6.62 5.06 7.95
CA ARG A 88 6.62 5.15 6.48
C ARG A 88 6.03 6.46 5.98
N HIS A 89 5.05 6.98 6.70
CA HIS A 89 4.33 8.21 6.32
C HIS A 89 5.24 9.43 6.35
N ASP A 90 6.40 9.39 7.01
CA ASP A 90 7.35 10.51 6.98
C ASP A 90 7.98 10.66 5.59
N VAL A 91 8.31 9.55 4.91
CA VAL A 91 8.77 9.56 3.51
C VAL A 91 7.64 10.03 2.59
N PHE A 92 6.40 9.61 2.85
CA PHE A 92 5.26 9.98 2.01
C PHE A 92 4.93 11.47 2.13
N LYS A 93 5.01 12.04 3.34
CA LYS A 93 4.84 13.48 3.58
C LYS A 93 5.95 14.31 2.96
N GLU A 94 7.19 13.80 2.94
CA GLU A 94 8.30 14.46 2.26
C GLU A 94 8.06 14.51 0.74
N HIS A 95 7.58 13.40 0.17
CA HIS A 95 7.25 13.31 -1.27
C HIS A 95 6.03 14.16 -1.64
N TYR A 96 4.97 14.14 -0.82
CA TYR A 96 3.72 14.88 -1.02
C TYR A 96 3.36 15.77 0.18
N PRO A 97 4.04 16.91 0.39
CA PRO A 97 3.82 17.79 1.55
C PRO A 97 2.47 18.51 1.50
N ALA A 98 1.82 18.56 0.34
CA ALA A 98 0.48 19.11 0.18
C ALA A 98 -0.63 18.14 0.63
N GLY A 99 -0.30 16.86 0.80
CA GLY A 99 -1.22 15.78 1.11
C GLY A 99 -1.24 14.68 0.04
N TYR A 100 -1.69 13.50 0.45
CA TYR A 100 -1.85 12.29 -0.36
C TYR A 100 -2.95 11.40 0.24
N ARG A 101 -3.40 10.43 -0.54
CA ARG A 101 -4.23 9.32 -0.07
C ARG A 101 -3.58 8.00 -0.42
N MET A 102 -3.63 7.05 0.50
CA MET A 102 -3.22 5.69 0.23
C MET A 102 -4.34 4.93 -0.48
N ASP A 103 -3.95 3.97 -1.31
CA ASP A 103 -4.86 3.00 -1.92
C ASP A 103 -4.18 1.63 -2.00
N PHE A 104 -4.96 0.55 -2.01
CA PHE A 104 -4.43 -0.81 -2.17
C PHE A 104 -5.02 -1.51 -3.37
N VAL A 105 -4.15 -2.08 -4.20
CA VAL A 105 -4.54 -2.89 -5.36
C VAL A 105 -4.14 -4.33 -5.11
N SER A 106 -5.14 -5.22 -5.08
CA SER A 106 -4.92 -6.66 -4.89
C SER A 106 -4.14 -7.25 -6.07
N HIS A 107 -3.55 -8.42 -5.88
CA HIS A 107 -2.88 -9.13 -6.96
C HIS A 107 -3.79 -9.36 -8.17
N TYR A 108 -5.07 -9.65 -7.94
CA TYR A 108 -6.03 -9.94 -9.00
C TYR A 108 -6.41 -8.70 -9.81
N ASP A 109 -6.37 -7.51 -9.19
CA ASP A 109 -6.76 -6.26 -9.83
C ASP A 109 -5.56 -5.52 -10.45
N ALA A 110 -4.33 -5.86 -10.03
CA ALA A 110 -3.12 -5.11 -10.39
C ALA A 110 -2.90 -4.99 -11.90
N ALA A 111 -3.22 -6.04 -12.66
CA ALA A 111 -3.04 -6.05 -14.12
C ALA A 111 -3.94 -5.04 -14.84
N ASP A 112 -5.17 -4.83 -14.35
CA ASP A 112 -6.19 -4.02 -15.02
C ASP A 112 -6.45 -2.67 -14.32
N HIS A 113 -5.77 -2.40 -13.19
CA HIS A 113 -5.97 -1.19 -12.42
C HIS A 113 -5.41 0.05 -13.12
N VAL A 114 -6.28 0.80 -13.80
CA VAL A 114 -5.93 1.97 -14.63
C VAL A 114 -5.02 2.97 -13.92
N GLY A 115 -5.30 3.31 -12.66
CA GLY A 115 -4.48 4.27 -11.89
C GLY A 115 -3.07 3.76 -11.59
N LEU A 116 -2.92 2.44 -11.43
CA LEU A 116 -1.63 1.80 -11.14
C LEU A 116 -0.81 1.66 -12.43
N GLN A 117 -1.45 1.26 -13.53
CA GLN A 117 -0.80 1.18 -14.84
C GLN A 117 -0.27 2.56 -15.28
N ALA A 118 -1.05 3.62 -15.08
CA ALA A 118 -0.60 4.98 -15.36
C ALA A 118 0.61 5.40 -14.50
N ALA A 119 0.72 4.92 -13.25
CA ALA A 119 1.88 5.15 -12.41
C ALA A 119 3.13 4.39 -12.93
N PHE A 120 2.95 3.15 -13.43
CA PHE A 120 4.02 2.41 -14.09
C PHE A 120 4.52 3.09 -15.35
N ASP A 121 3.63 3.53 -16.24
CA ASP A 121 4.01 4.23 -17.47
C ASP A 121 4.87 5.48 -17.16
N ARG A 122 4.51 6.22 -16.11
CA ARG A 122 5.30 7.37 -15.64
C ARG A 122 6.64 6.97 -15.03
N HIS A 123 6.71 5.82 -14.37
CA HIS A 123 7.96 5.28 -13.85
C HIS A 123 8.92 4.91 -14.99
N GLU A 124 8.43 4.18 -15.99
CA GLU A 124 9.23 3.77 -17.15
C GLU A 124 9.69 5.00 -17.97
N GLY A 125 8.82 5.99 -18.15
CA GLY A 125 9.15 7.24 -18.83
C GLY A 125 10.17 8.13 -18.12
N LYS A 126 10.42 7.93 -16.81
CA LYS A 126 11.50 8.61 -16.07
C LYS A 126 12.88 7.97 -16.31
N GLY A 127 12.92 6.76 -16.87
CA GLY A 127 14.15 6.01 -17.13
C GLY A 127 14.69 6.16 -18.56
N ALA A 128 13.99 6.88 -19.45
CA ALA A 128 14.39 7.16 -20.84
C ALA A 128 15.08 8.52 -20.97
#